data_AF-A0A7S0MUE1-F1
#
_entry.id   AF-A0A7S0MUE1-F1
#
_cell.length_a   1.000
_cell.length_b   1.000
_cell.length_c   1.000
_cell.angle_alpha   90.00
_cell.angle_beta   90.00
_cell.angle_gamma   90.00
#
_symmetry.space_group_name_H-M   'P 1'
#
loop_
_entity.id
_entity.type
_entity.pdbx_description
1 polymer ?
#
loop_
_entity_poly.entity_id
_entity_poly.type
_entity_poly.pdbx_seq_one_letter_code
_entity_poly.pdbx_strand_id
1 'polypeptide(L)'
;ESDYSHDGFADFGAGAADQPIHFRNLWCYGDETNVNNCLRDEVGSLSDSECGHGDDIGVVCRPPDVGVRLVDGSSSLMGRVEVFLDNEWGTVCSDSWSIDDVNVVCRQLGFDGGWDPTFVDATFGPGSDGQSIYLDDVQCSGSETSITQCPHNGVGSHNCDHTKDAAAVCHLSDAANGTAVRLVGGSSPLEGRVEVLYSGEWGTVCDDHWSIRDAHVVCRQLGFAGAERWLGDGGMS
;
A
#
# COMPACT_ATOMS: atom_id res chain seq x y z
N GLU A 1 -15.69 -14.51 40.05
CA GLU A 1 -14.55 -13.96 39.29
C GLU A 1 -14.51 -14.72 37.99
N SER A 2 -14.97 -14.08 36.92
CA SER A 2 -14.95 -14.62 35.57
C SER A 2 -13.64 -14.18 34.93
N ASP A 3 -12.75 -15.16 34.78
CA ASP A 3 -11.50 -15.04 34.03
C ASP A 3 -11.89 -14.87 32.54
N TYR A 4 -11.78 -13.65 32.03
CA TYR A 4 -11.86 -13.37 30.60
C TYR A 4 -10.47 -13.67 30.05
N SER A 5 -10.26 -14.88 29.53
CA SER A 5 -9.12 -15.17 28.67
C SER A 5 -9.31 -14.41 27.36
N HIS A 6 -8.62 -13.28 27.19
CA HIS A 6 -8.40 -12.65 25.90
C HIS A 6 -7.52 -13.59 25.07
N ASP A 7 -8.16 -14.42 24.24
CA ASP A 7 -7.50 -15.16 23.18
C ASP A 7 -7.67 -14.32 21.89
N GLY A 8 -6.85 -13.27 21.74
CA GLY A 8 -6.71 -12.57 20.47
C GLY A 8 -6.25 -13.57 19.40
N PHE A 9 -6.93 -13.57 18.25
CA PHE A 9 -6.55 -14.40 17.12
C PHE A 9 -5.91 -13.52 16.05
N ALA A 10 -4.58 -13.62 15.93
CA ALA A 10 -3.82 -13.10 14.81
C ALA A 10 -4.20 -13.84 13.53
N ASP A 11 -5.32 -13.44 12.92
CA ASP A 11 -6.02 -14.17 11.86
C ASP A 11 -5.19 -14.34 10.58
N PHE A 12 -4.26 -13.41 10.33
CA PHE A 12 -3.29 -13.50 9.24
C PHE A 12 -1.91 -13.99 9.70
N GLY A 13 -1.89 -14.67 10.85
CA GLY A 13 -0.70 -15.11 11.56
C GLY A 13 -0.16 -14.06 12.51
N ALA A 14 0.50 -14.55 13.56
CA ALA A 14 1.26 -13.74 14.52
C ALA A 14 2.57 -13.22 13.91
N GLY A 15 3.04 -12.07 14.38
CA GLY A 15 4.40 -11.59 14.20
C GLY A 15 5.44 -12.57 14.76
N ALA A 16 6.68 -12.44 14.30
CA ALA A 16 7.77 -13.29 14.78
C ALA A 16 8.10 -12.95 16.25
N ALA A 17 8.59 -13.93 17.02
CA ALA A 17 8.84 -13.73 18.46
C ALA A 17 9.89 -12.65 18.79
N ASP A 18 10.75 -12.30 17.84
CA ASP A 18 11.77 -11.25 17.93
C ASP A 18 11.36 -9.94 17.24
N GLN A 19 10.16 -9.90 16.63
CA GLN A 19 9.62 -8.72 15.98
C GLN A 19 8.99 -7.78 17.04
N PRO A 20 9.19 -6.46 16.97
CA PRO A 20 8.53 -5.55 17.90
C PRO A 20 7.04 -5.36 17.56
N ILE A 21 6.22 -5.12 18.57
CA ILE A 21 4.89 -4.50 18.40
C ILE A 21 5.09 -2.99 18.50
N HIS A 22 4.91 -2.25 17.40
CA HIS A 22 5.21 -0.82 17.36
C HIS A 22 4.08 0.06 17.88
N PHE A 23 2.84 -0.26 17.52
CA PHE A 23 1.67 0.54 17.91
C PHE A 23 0.68 -0.29 18.70
N ARG A 24 0.00 0.40 19.60
CA ARG A 24 -1.16 -0.04 20.37
C ARG A 24 -2.06 1.16 20.59
N ASN A 25 -3.34 0.93 20.91
CA ASN A 25 -4.27 2.02 21.18
C ASN A 25 -4.25 3.08 20.07
N LEU A 26 -4.32 2.62 18.83
CA LEU A 26 -4.28 3.50 17.67
C LEU A 26 -5.66 4.15 17.48
N TRP A 27 -5.68 5.47 17.38
CA TRP A 27 -6.91 6.26 17.21
C TRP A 27 -6.78 7.24 16.06
N CYS A 28 -7.10 6.76 14.86
CA CYS A 28 -7.24 7.57 13.66
C CYS A 28 -8.61 8.25 13.60
N TYR A 29 -8.63 9.50 13.13
CA TYR A 29 -9.84 10.19 12.71
C TYR A 29 -10.43 9.63 11.42
N GLY A 30 -9.58 9.00 10.59
CA GLY A 30 -9.97 8.38 9.33
C GLY A 30 -9.73 9.28 8.12
N ASP A 31 -8.94 10.33 8.21
CA ASP A 31 -8.51 11.18 7.09
C ASP A 31 -6.99 11.39 7.05
N GLU A 32 -6.26 10.73 7.95
CA GLU A 32 -4.81 10.67 7.94
C GLU A 32 -4.30 9.99 6.66
N THR A 33 -3.22 10.55 6.12
CA THR A 33 -2.52 10.00 4.96
C THR A 33 -1.54 8.89 5.33
N ASN A 34 -1.21 8.75 6.61
CA ASN A 34 -0.28 7.76 7.12
C ASN A 34 -0.69 7.35 8.55
N VAL A 35 -0.68 6.05 8.83
CA VAL A 35 -1.00 5.45 10.13
C VAL A 35 -0.13 6.01 11.27
N ASN A 36 1.08 6.49 10.94
CA ASN A 36 1.99 7.13 11.89
C ASN A 36 1.50 8.50 12.38
N ASN A 37 0.56 9.12 11.67
CA ASN A 37 -0.02 10.42 12.03
C ASN A 37 -1.26 10.27 12.93
N CYS A 38 -1.73 9.04 13.15
CA CYS A 38 -2.83 8.79 14.07
C CYS A 38 -2.37 8.93 15.52
N LEU A 39 -3.31 9.30 16.40
CA LEU A 39 -3.06 9.37 17.83
C LEU A 39 -2.78 7.97 18.37
N ARG A 40 -1.81 7.86 19.30
CA ARG A 40 -1.44 6.61 19.97
C ARG A 40 -0.84 6.88 21.35
N ASP A 41 -0.82 5.87 22.20
CA ASP A 41 -0.08 5.91 23.46
C ASP A 41 1.44 6.01 23.25
N GLU A 42 2.15 6.72 24.12
CA GLU A 42 3.62 6.72 24.14
C GLU A 42 4.17 5.37 24.65
N VAL A 43 5.07 4.77 23.86
CA VAL A 43 5.78 3.52 24.21
C VAL A 43 6.69 3.78 25.41
N GLY A 44 6.21 3.45 26.61
CA GLY A 44 7.01 3.51 27.85
C GLY A 44 6.28 3.91 29.13
N SER A 45 4.99 4.27 29.10
CA SER A 45 4.30 4.81 30.29
C SER A 45 3.34 3.85 31.02
N LEU A 46 3.11 2.62 30.57
CA LEU A 46 2.16 1.73 31.27
C LEU A 46 2.72 0.31 31.38
N SER A 47 2.46 -0.27 32.56
CA SER A 47 2.86 -1.61 32.99
C SER A 47 2.56 -2.69 31.96
N ASP A 48 3.52 -3.60 31.87
CA ASP A 48 3.78 -4.64 30.88
C ASP A 48 2.79 -5.84 30.92
N SER A 49 1.51 -5.62 30.59
CA SER A 49 0.63 -6.74 30.21
C SER A 49 -0.54 -6.27 29.37
N GLU A 50 -0.58 -6.69 28.10
CA GLU A 50 -1.75 -7.39 27.51
C GLU A 50 -1.61 -7.62 26.00
N CYS A 51 -0.71 -6.93 25.29
CA CYS A 51 -0.53 -7.16 23.85
C CYS A 51 0.69 -8.03 23.53
N GLY A 52 0.43 -9.24 23.03
CA GLY A 52 1.42 -10.11 22.38
C GLY A 52 1.10 -10.27 20.90
N HIS A 53 1.90 -11.05 20.18
CA HIS A 53 1.63 -11.31 18.76
C HIS A 53 0.37 -12.14 18.48
N GLY A 54 -0.30 -12.63 19.53
CA GLY A 54 -1.66 -13.16 19.40
C GLY A 54 -2.68 -12.08 19.02
N ASP A 55 -2.38 -10.83 19.36
CA ASP A 55 -3.26 -9.67 19.27
C ASP A 55 -2.90 -8.77 18.08
N ASP A 56 -2.09 -9.29 17.15
CA ASP A 56 -1.68 -8.54 15.97
C ASP A 56 -2.87 -8.34 15.02
N ILE A 57 -3.14 -7.07 14.71
CA ILE A 57 -4.29 -6.67 13.90
C ILE A 57 -4.16 -7.09 12.44
N GLY A 58 -5.25 -7.64 11.90
CA GLY A 58 -5.47 -7.87 10.49
C GLY A 58 -6.38 -6.83 9.84
N VAL A 59 -6.16 -6.51 8.57
CA VAL A 59 -7.12 -5.71 7.78
C VAL A 59 -7.47 -6.41 6.47
N VAL A 60 -8.70 -6.17 6.01
CA VAL A 60 -9.16 -6.52 4.66
C VAL A 60 -9.57 -5.23 3.97
N CYS A 61 -8.90 -4.91 2.88
CA CYS A 61 -9.10 -3.72 2.08
C CYS A 61 -10.03 -3.99 0.91
N ARG A 62 -10.74 -2.94 0.49
CA ARG A 62 -11.54 -2.95 -0.74
C ARG A 62 -10.62 -2.71 -1.93
N PRO A 63 -10.81 -3.43 -3.05
CA PRO A 63 -10.13 -3.12 -4.29
C PRO A 63 -10.30 -1.62 -4.61
N PRO A 64 -9.27 -0.97 -5.17
CA PRO A 64 -9.45 0.39 -5.63
C PRO A 64 -10.37 0.37 -6.86
N ASP A 65 -11.27 1.36 -6.99
CA ASP A 65 -12.03 1.54 -8.24
C ASP A 65 -11.08 1.81 -9.42
N VAL A 66 -9.92 2.43 -9.12
CA VAL A 66 -8.77 2.61 -9.99
C VAL A 66 -7.48 2.46 -9.16
N GLY A 67 -6.63 1.49 -9.50
CA GLY A 67 -5.39 1.19 -8.76
C GLY A 67 -4.14 1.32 -9.60
N VAL A 68 -2.98 1.37 -8.96
CA VAL A 68 -1.67 1.26 -9.61
C VAL A 68 -0.76 0.35 -8.79
N ARG A 69 0.13 -0.42 -9.43
CA ARG A 69 1.16 -1.23 -8.77
C ARG A 69 2.44 -1.26 -9.59
N LEU A 70 3.55 -1.61 -8.92
CA LEU A 70 4.83 -1.90 -9.56
C LEU A 70 5.10 -3.41 -9.54
N VAL A 71 5.44 -3.99 -10.68
CA VAL A 71 5.63 -5.44 -10.85
C VAL A 71 7.04 -5.74 -11.36
N ASP A 72 7.59 -6.91 -10.98
CA ASP A 72 8.87 -7.45 -11.44
C ASP A 72 10.12 -6.57 -11.17
N GLY A 73 10.01 -5.65 -10.21
CA GLY A 73 11.14 -4.93 -9.66
C GLY A 73 11.87 -5.72 -8.56
N SER A 74 13.13 -5.33 -8.31
CA SER A 74 13.94 -5.89 -7.22
C SER A 74 13.50 -5.43 -5.82
N SER A 75 12.58 -4.46 -5.73
CA SER A 75 11.99 -3.95 -4.48
C SER A 75 10.63 -3.32 -4.77
N SER A 76 9.89 -2.95 -3.71
CA SER A 76 8.60 -2.25 -3.81
C SER A 76 8.71 -0.83 -4.37
N LEU A 77 9.91 -0.29 -4.53
CA LEU A 77 10.16 1.05 -5.07
C LEU A 77 10.30 1.05 -6.59
N MET A 78 10.34 -0.10 -7.26
CA MET A 78 10.60 -0.13 -8.70
C MET A 78 9.82 -1.24 -9.39
N GLY A 79 9.55 -1.07 -10.68
CA GLY A 79 8.93 -2.10 -11.49
C GLY A 79 8.16 -1.55 -12.68
N ARG A 80 7.64 -2.47 -13.49
CA ARG A 80 6.66 -2.18 -14.55
C ARG A 80 5.41 -1.58 -13.92
N VAL A 81 4.89 -0.51 -14.52
CA VAL A 81 3.66 0.15 -14.07
C VAL A 81 2.46 -0.62 -14.61
N GLU A 82 1.61 -1.09 -13.70
CA GLU A 82 0.31 -1.67 -14.04
C GLU A 82 -0.81 -0.88 -13.36
N VAL A 83 -1.91 -0.69 -14.09
CA VAL A 83 -3.10 0.05 -13.65
C VAL A 83 -4.26 -0.93 -13.56
N PHE A 84 -5.04 -0.82 -12.49
CA PHE A 84 -6.25 -1.61 -12.28
C PHE A 84 -7.47 -0.83 -12.77
N LEU A 85 -8.15 -1.36 -13.78
CA LEU A 85 -9.37 -0.81 -14.38
C LEU A 85 -10.32 -1.96 -14.71
N ASP A 86 -11.63 -1.74 -14.52
CA ASP A 86 -12.68 -2.73 -14.86
C ASP A 86 -12.45 -4.14 -14.29
N ASN A 87 -11.89 -4.23 -13.09
CA ASN A 87 -11.51 -5.46 -12.38
C ASN A 87 -10.34 -6.26 -12.98
N GLU A 88 -9.55 -5.65 -13.85
CA GLU A 88 -8.39 -6.29 -14.47
C GLU A 88 -7.14 -5.38 -14.38
N TRP A 89 -5.95 -6.00 -14.38
CA TRP A 89 -4.68 -5.29 -14.40
C TRP A 89 -4.16 -5.21 -15.84
N GLY A 90 -3.79 -4.01 -16.27
CA GLY A 90 -3.18 -3.76 -17.57
C GLY A 90 -1.95 -2.86 -17.45
N THR A 91 -1.10 -2.88 -18.47
CA THR A 91 0.14 -2.11 -18.49
C THR A 91 -0.08 -0.70 -19.06
N VAL A 92 0.96 0.13 -18.99
CA VAL A 92 1.00 1.48 -19.57
C VAL A 92 2.08 1.51 -20.63
N CYS A 93 1.81 2.11 -21.79
CA CYS A 93 2.84 2.29 -22.81
C CYS A 93 3.83 3.40 -22.43
N SER A 94 5.10 3.21 -22.79
CA SER A 94 6.22 4.14 -22.59
C SER A 94 6.26 5.28 -23.61
N ASP A 95 5.39 5.30 -24.62
CA ASP A 95 5.33 6.40 -25.58
C ASP A 95 4.94 7.69 -24.84
N SER A 96 5.76 8.74 -25.03
CA SER A 96 5.68 10.02 -24.33
C SER A 96 5.90 9.98 -22.80
N TRP A 97 6.36 8.86 -22.24
CA TRP A 97 6.57 8.69 -20.79
C TRP A 97 7.61 9.68 -20.22
N SER A 98 7.23 10.36 -19.14
CA SER A 98 7.94 11.49 -18.57
C SER A 98 8.09 11.38 -17.05
N ILE A 99 8.93 12.24 -16.48
CA ILE A 99 9.14 12.30 -15.03
C ILE A 99 7.85 12.72 -14.28
N ASP A 100 6.99 13.51 -14.93
CA ASP A 100 5.72 13.92 -14.33
C ASP A 100 4.76 12.73 -14.21
N ASP A 101 4.79 11.79 -15.16
CA ASP A 101 4.01 10.56 -15.08
C ASP A 101 4.52 9.64 -13.97
N VAL A 102 5.84 9.47 -13.86
CA VAL A 102 6.47 8.71 -12.77
C VAL A 102 6.15 9.33 -11.41
N ASN A 103 6.19 10.66 -11.29
CA ASN A 103 5.84 11.35 -10.05
C ASN A 103 4.39 11.08 -9.63
N VAL A 104 3.44 11.10 -10.58
CA VAL A 104 2.04 10.77 -10.31
C VAL A 104 1.89 9.32 -9.87
N VAL A 105 2.52 8.36 -10.56
CA VAL A 105 2.50 6.94 -10.18
C VAL A 105 3.05 6.74 -8.76
N CYS A 106 4.22 7.30 -8.49
CA CYS A 106 4.89 7.13 -7.20
C CYS A 106 4.08 7.77 -6.07
N ARG A 107 3.52 8.96 -6.29
CA ARG A 107 2.65 9.61 -5.31
C ARG A 107 1.33 8.89 -5.10
N GLN A 108 0.74 8.33 -6.16
CA GLN A 108 -0.45 7.48 -6.07
C GLN A 108 -0.17 6.21 -5.24
N LEU A 109 1.06 5.70 -5.26
CA LEU A 109 1.54 4.59 -4.44
C LEU A 109 1.96 4.98 -3.02
N GLY A 110 1.86 6.27 -2.65
CA GLY A 110 2.24 6.77 -1.33
C GLY A 110 3.73 7.09 -1.16
N PHE A 111 4.51 7.13 -2.24
CA PHE A 111 5.88 7.63 -2.25
C PHE A 111 5.93 9.16 -2.50
N ASP A 112 7.08 9.78 -2.28
CA ASP A 112 7.20 11.24 -2.47
C ASP A 112 7.30 11.64 -3.95
N GLY A 113 7.91 10.78 -4.76
CA GLY A 113 8.13 11.05 -6.18
C GLY A 113 8.91 9.94 -6.88
N GLY A 114 9.24 10.20 -8.13
CA GLY A 114 9.95 9.30 -9.03
C GLY A 114 11.37 9.76 -9.32
N TRP A 115 12.25 8.80 -9.61
CA TRP A 115 13.50 9.06 -10.31
C TRP A 115 13.29 9.04 -11.82
N ASP A 116 14.29 9.57 -12.53
CA ASP A 116 14.33 9.76 -13.99
C ASP A 116 13.69 8.59 -14.79
N PRO A 117 12.70 8.85 -15.67
CA PRO A 117 11.97 7.85 -16.45
C PRO A 117 12.82 7.08 -17.47
N THR A 118 14.15 7.21 -17.48
CA THR A 118 15.06 6.45 -18.37
C THR A 118 14.84 4.92 -18.39
N PHE A 119 14.11 4.37 -17.43
CA PHE A 119 13.62 3.00 -17.41
C PHE A 119 12.31 2.85 -18.21
N VAL A 120 12.39 2.94 -19.54
CA VAL A 120 11.26 2.67 -20.47
C VAL A 120 11.41 1.30 -21.13
N ASP A 121 10.46 0.95 -22.00
CA ASP A 121 10.57 -0.16 -22.95
C ASP A 121 10.80 -1.53 -22.30
N ALA A 122 9.89 -1.90 -21.40
CA ALA A 122 9.89 -3.19 -20.72
C ALA A 122 11.18 -3.48 -19.92
N THR A 123 11.80 -2.44 -19.34
CA THR A 123 13.00 -2.56 -18.50
C THR A 123 12.83 -3.62 -17.39
N PHE A 124 11.66 -3.69 -16.76
CA PHE A 124 11.33 -4.67 -15.73
C PHE A 124 10.58 -5.89 -16.30
N GLY A 125 10.75 -6.16 -17.59
CA GLY A 125 10.04 -7.20 -18.31
C GLY A 125 8.68 -6.72 -18.84
N PRO A 126 8.21 -7.36 -19.93
CA PRO A 126 6.91 -7.06 -20.52
C PRO A 126 5.76 -7.58 -19.64
N GLY A 127 4.56 -7.06 -19.89
CA GLY A 127 3.30 -7.65 -19.46
C GLY A 127 3.17 -9.10 -19.94
N SER A 128 2.32 -9.86 -19.25
CA SER A 128 2.08 -11.26 -19.56
C SER A 128 1.29 -11.44 -20.86
N ASP A 129 1.41 -12.62 -21.49
CA ASP A 129 0.64 -12.96 -22.69
C ASP A 129 -0.87 -12.79 -22.43
N GLY A 130 -1.51 -11.92 -23.23
CA GLY A 130 -2.95 -11.63 -23.13
C GLY A 130 -3.33 -10.55 -22.13
N GLN A 131 -2.35 -9.94 -21.45
CA GLN A 131 -2.58 -8.74 -20.65
C GLN A 131 -2.91 -7.54 -21.57
N SER A 132 -3.77 -6.64 -21.11
CA SER A 132 -4.12 -5.44 -21.89
C SER A 132 -3.13 -4.31 -21.63
N ILE A 133 -2.90 -3.45 -22.62
CA ILE A 133 -2.24 -2.15 -22.43
C ILE A 133 -3.37 -1.12 -22.27
N TYR A 134 -3.50 -0.52 -21.09
CA TYR A 134 -4.62 0.38 -20.79
C TYR A 134 -4.37 1.83 -21.17
N LEU A 135 -3.16 2.33 -20.96
CA LEU A 135 -2.85 3.74 -21.16
C LEU A 135 -1.71 3.89 -22.17
N ASP A 136 -1.78 4.95 -22.97
CA ASP A 136 -0.81 5.32 -24.00
C ASP A 136 -0.80 6.85 -24.17
N ASP A 137 0.35 7.39 -24.53
CA ASP A 137 0.66 8.83 -24.56
C ASP A 137 0.21 9.58 -23.30
N VAL A 138 0.51 9.00 -22.13
CA VAL A 138 0.22 9.62 -20.84
C VAL A 138 1.06 10.89 -20.70
N GLN A 139 0.41 12.00 -20.39
CA GLN A 139 1.03 13.34 -20.33
C GLN A 139 0.56 14.07 -19.07
N CYS A 140 0.92 13.54 -17.90
CA CYS A 140 0.64 14.16 -16.62
C CYS A 140 1.26 15.57 -16.53
N SER A 141 0.58 16.46 -15.81
CA SER A 141 1.13 17.76 -15.37
C SER A 141 1.94 17.65 -14.08
N GLY A 142 1.93 16.47 -13.44
CA GLY A 142 2.55 16.17 -12.16
C GLY A 142 1.63 16.42 -10.96
N SER A 143 0.49 17.08 -11.17
CA SER A 143 -0.44 17.47 -10.10
C SER A 143 -1.56 16.46 -9.86
N GLU A 144 -1.78 15.55 -10.79
CA GLU A 144 -2.82 14.53 -10.78
C GLU A 144 -2.68 13.58 -9.58
N THR A 145 -3.81 13.16 -9.01
CA THR A 145 -3.82 12.21 -7.88
C THR A 145 -3.78 10.75 -8.32
N SER A 146 -4.08 10.49 -9.59
CA SER A 146 -4.00 9.18 -10.21
C SER A 146 -3.55 9.31 -11.65
N ILE A 147 -2.76 8.35 -12.13
CA ILE A 147 -2.29 8.30 -13.52
C ILE A 147 -3.45 8.31 -14.54
N THR A 148 -4.61 7.78 -14.17
CA THR A 148 -5.81 7.76 -15.03
C THR A 148 -6.48 9.12 -15.18
N GLN A 149 -6.08 10.12 -14.40
CA GLN A 149 -6.56 11.50 -14.52
C GLN A 149 -5.69 12.32 -15.48
N CYS A 150 -4.50 11.82 -15.81
CA CYS A 150 -3.61 12.50 -16.74
C CYS A 150 -4.21 12.50 -18.15
N PRO A 151 -3.95 13.51 -18.98
CA PRO A 151 -4.24 13.44 -20.40
C PRO A 151 -3.63 12.17 -21.02
N HIS A 152 -4.45 11.39 -21.73
CA HIS A 152 -4.04 10.18 -22.46
C HIS A 152 -5.01 9.91 -23.62
N ASN A 153 -4.69 8.97 -24.52
CA ASN A 153 -5.48 8.68 -25.74
C ASN A 153 -6.84 7.98 -25.51
N GLY A 154 -7.28 7.84 -24.26
CA GLY A 154 -8.40 6.98 -23.85
C GLY A 154 -7.96 5.55 -23.50
N VAL A 155 -8.72 4.88 -22.63
CA VAL A 155 -8.38 3.54 -22.13
C VAL A 155 -8.44 2.50 -23.27
N GLY A 156 -7.38 1.70 -23.40
CA GLY A 156 -7.25 0.66 -24.43
C GLY A 156 -6.97 1.17 -25.84
N SER A 157 -6.84 2.49 -26.03
CA SER A 157 -6.50 3.10 -27.31
C SER A 157 -4.99 3.34 -27.39
N HIS A 158 -4.26 2.36 -27.90
CA HIS A 158 -2.80 2.41 -28.01
C HIS A 158 -2.31 1.84 -29.36
N ASN A 159 -1.07 2.14 -29.73
CA ASN A 159 -0.38 1.51 -30.86
C ASN A 159 0.83 0.64 -30.43
N CYS A 160 1.01 0.47 -29.11
CA CYS A 160 2.12 -0.22 -28.51
C CYS A 160 1.93 -1.75 -28.45
N ASP A 161 3.04 -2.45 -28.27
CA ASP A 161 3.09 -3.82 -27.77
C ASP A 161 3.81 -3.82 -26.40
N HIS A 162 3.86 -4.98 -25.74
CA HIS A 162 4.46 -5.10 -24.41
C HIS A 162 5.97 -4.88 -24.36
N THR A 163 6.67 -4.75 -25.50
CA THR A 163 8.07 -4.32 -25.48
C THR A 163 8.22 -2.84 -25.10
N LYS A 164 7.11 -2.10 -25.09
CA LYS A 164 7.00 -0.70 -24.70
C LYS A 164 6.29 -0.51 -23.36
N ASP A 165 6.26 -1.49 -22.47
CA ASP A 165 5.64 -1.27 -21.17
C ASP A 165 6.49 -0.31 -20.31
N ALA A 166 5.84 0.73 -19.79
CA ALA A 166 6.43 1.75 -18.95
C ALA A 166 6.78 1.21 -17.56
N ALA A 167 7.76 1.84 -16.93
CA ALA A 167 8.17 1.54 -15.57
C ALA A 167 8.34 2.80 -14.73
N ALA A 168 8.36 2.59 -13.41
CA ALA A 168 8.63 3.64 -12.44
C ALA A 168 9.68 3.16 -11.44
N VAL A 169 10.49 4.10 -10.98
CA VAL A 169 11.39 3.94 -9.83
C VAL A 169 11.09 5.07 -8.87
N CYS A 170 10.50 4.76 -7.74
CA CYS A 170 10.07 5.70 -6.73
C CYS A 170 11.14 5.97 -5.69
N HIS A 171 10.99 7.10 -5.02
CA HIS A 171 11.77 7.44 -3.84
C HIS A 171 10.89 7.93 -2.71
N LEU A 172 11.41 7.71 -1.51
CA LEU A 172 11.06 8.46 -0.33
C LEU A 172 12.16 9.51 -0.18
N SER A 173 11.79 10.78 -0.12
CA SER A 173 12.72 11.83 0.30
C SER A 173 13.06 11.61 1.77
N ASP A 174 14.30 11.91 2.17
CA ASP A 174 14.81 11.78 3.54
C ASP A 174 14.02 12.62 4.60
N ALA A 175 12.91 13.26 4.22
CA ALA A 175 11.93 13.84 5.12
C ALA A 175 11.02 12.79 5.81
N ALA A 176 10.99 11.55 5.32
CA ALA A 176 10.40 10.43 6.03
C ALA A 176 11.51 9.59 6.67
N ASN A 177 11.91 9.97 7.88
CA ASN A 177 12.68 9.12 8.76
C ASN A 177 11.84 7.86 9.08
N GLY A 178 11.90 6.85 8.21
CA GLY A 178 11.55 5.45 8.46
C GLY A 178 10.09 5.14 8.79
N THR A 179 9.12 5.52 7.94
CA THR A 179 7.73 5.08 8.13
C THR A 179 6.99 4.60 6.88
N ALA A 180 6.68 3.30 6.82
CA ALA A 180 5.98 2.60 5.72
C ALA A 180 5.02 1.55 6.29
N VAL A 181 4.06 1.03 5.53
CA VAL A 181 3.12 -0.01 5.97
C VAL A 181 3.06 -1.16 4.94
N ARG A 182 2.83 -2.40 5.39
CA ARG A 182 2.60 -3.58 4.55
C ARG A 182 1.60 -4.54 5.18
N LEU A 183 0.99 -5.40 4.35
CA LEU A 183 0.14 -6.51 4.78
C LEU A 183 0.86 -7.84 4.61
N VAL A 184 0.88 -8.68 5.64
CA VAL A 184 1.60 -9.96 5.66
C VAL A 184 0.67 -11.11 6.02
N GLY A 185 0.86 -12.27 5.40
CA GLY A 185 0.14 -13.52 5.76
C GLY A 185 -1.29 -13.64 5.21
N GLY A 186 -1.76 -12.68 4.42
CA GLY A 186 -3.03 -12.76 3.69
C GLY A 186 -2.96 -13.67 2.45
N SER A 187 -4.11 -14.12 1.99
CA SER A 187 -4.23 -14.94 0.77
C SER A 187 -4.23 -14.10 -0.52
N SER A 188 -4.35 -12.78 -0.39
CA SER A 188 -4.31 -11.81 -1.48
C SER A 188 -3.65 -10.50 -1.03
N PRO A 189 -3.26 -9.60 -1.97
CA PRO A 189 -2.69 -8.29 -1.61
C PRO A 189 -3.64 -7.36 -0.82
N LEU A 190 -4.94 -7.68 -0.79
CA LEU A 190 -5.95 -6.85 -0.12
C LEU A 190 -6.05 -7.14 1.37
N GLU A 191 -5.40 -8.18 1.87
CA GLU A 191 -5.58 -8.61 3.25
C GLU A 191 -4.26 -9.04 3.90
N GLY A 192 -4.21 -8.96 5.21
CA GLY A 192 -3.06 -9.41 5.99
C GLY A 192 -2.92 -8.71 7.33
N ARG A 193 -1.98 -9.20 8.14
CA ARG A 193 -1.52 -8.56 9.37
C ARG A 193 -0.84 -7.24 9.01
N VAL A 194 -1.18 -6.19 9.74
CA VAL A 194 -0.59 -4.86 9.54
C VAL A 194 0.81 -4.83 10.15
N GLU A 195 1.80 -4.51 9.33
CA GLU A 195 3.15 -4.22 9.79
C GLU A 195 3.57 -2.82 9.35
N VAL A 196 4.22 -2.10 10.27
CA VAL A 196 4.68 -0.73 10.05
C VAL A 196 6.19 -0.70 10.21
N LEU A 197 6.88 -0.03 9.28
CA LEU A 197 8.26 0.37 9.47
C LEU A 197 8.26 1.57 10.41
N TYR A 198 8.91 1.52 11.56
CA TYR A 198 9.01 2.64 12.47
C TYR A 198 10.42 2.73 13.03
N SER A 199 11.06 3.90 12.88
CA SER A 199 12.45 4.10 13.32
C SER A 199 13.44 3.10 12.70
N GLY A 200 13.17 2.66 11.47
CA GLY A 200 14.03 1.78 10.68
C GLY A 200 13.85 0.28 10.91
N GLU A 201 12.91 -0.12 11.75
CA GLU A 201 12.58 -1.53 12.04
C GLU A 201 11.12 -1.83 11.68
N TRP A 202 10.83 -3.05 11.22
CA TRP A 202 9.47 -3.50 10.96
C TRP A 202 8.88 -4.12 12.21
N GLY A 203 7.66 -3.72 12.55
CA GLY A 203 6.92 -4.27 13.68
C GLY A 203 5.43 -4.32 13.43
N THR A 204 4.72 -5.02 14.30
CA THR A 204 3.28 -5.25 14.19
C THR A 204 2.49 -4.17 14.92
N VAL A 205 1.16 -4.24 14.80
CA VAL A 205 0.24 -3.33 15.48
C VAL A 205 -0.74 -4.16 16.30
N CYS A 206 -0.87 -3.81 17.57
CA CYS A 206 -1.82 -4.37 18.52
C CYS A 206 -3.25 -3.93 18.17
N ASP A 207 -4.21 -4.83 18.32
CA ASP A 207 -5.64 -4.61 18.04
C ASP A 207 -6.37 -3.78 19.12
N ASP A 208 -5.73 -3.50 20.25
CA ASP A 208 -6.28 -2.63 21.30
C ASP A 208 -6.82 -1.31 20.75
N HIS A 209 -8.11 -1.09 21.00
CA HIS A 209 -8.90 0.07 20.55
C HIS A 209 -8.88 0.34 19.04
N TRP A 210 -8.50 -0.66 18.24
CA TRP A 210 -8.56 -0.56 16.79
C TRP A 210 -10.01 -0.40 16.30
N SER A 211 -10.17 0.39 15.24
CA SER A 211 -11.46 0.65 14.62
C SER A 211 -11.38 0.59 13.10
N ILE A 212 -12.56 0.61 12.46
CA ILE A 212 -12.64 0.70 10.99
C ILE A 212 -11.97 1.97 10.43
N ARG A 213 -11.85 3.04 11.24
CA ARG A 213 -11.17 4.28 10.81
C ARG A 213 -9.68 4.08 10.66
N ASP A 214 -9.06 3.33 11.58
CA ASP A 214 -7.65 2.94 11.52
C ASP A 214 -7.38 2.08 10.31
N ALA A 215 -8.24 1.09 10.08
CA ALA A 215 -8.18 0.25 8.89
C ALA A 215 -8.34 1.06 7.59
N HIS A 216 -9.21 2.06 7.55
CA HIS A 216 -9.32 2.95 6.39
C HIS A 216 -8.03 3.73 6.12
N VAL A 217 -7.31 4.18 7.15
CA VAL A 217 -6.01 4.85 6.98
C VAL A 217 -4.98 3.88 6.42
N VAL A 218 -4.85 2.68 6.99
CA VAL A 218 -3.91 1.65 6.47
C VAL A 218 -4.20 1.31 5.02
N CYS A 219 -5.45 1.00 4.68
CA CYS A 219 -5.80 0.60 3.33
C CYS A 219 -5.57 1.74 2.32
N ARG A 220 -5.89 3.00 2.66
CA ARG A 220 -5.62 4.13 1.76
C ARG A 220 -4.14 4.44 1.64
N GLN A 221 -3.37 4.29 2.73
CA GLN A 221 -1.91 4.43 2.69
C GLN A 221 -1.26 3.40 1.76
N LEU A 222 -1.89 2.22 1.60
CA LEU A 222 -1.50 1.17 0.66
C LEU A 222 -2.06 1.37 -0.77
N GLY A 223 -2.78 2.46 -1.04
CA GLY A 223 -3.37 2.74 -2.36
C GLY A 223 -4.72 2.06 -2.64
N PHE A 224 -5.38 1.48 -1.63
CA PHE A 224 -6.71 0.90 -1.75
C PHE A 224 -7.83 1.91 -1.48
N ALA A 225 -9.07 1.60 -1.89
CA ALA A 225 -10.23 2.49 -1.68
C ALA A 225 -10.58 2.69 -0.19
N GLY A 226 -10.06 1.83 0.69
CA GLY A 226 -10.28 1.84 2.13
C GLY A 226 -10.54 0.43 2.65
N ALA A 227 -10.72 0.29 3.96
CA ALA A 227 -11.07 -1.00 4.56
C ALA A 227 -12.48 -1.47 4.17
N GLU A 228 -12.62 -2.78 4.03
CA GLU A 228 -13.89 -3.50 4.08
C GLU A 228 -14.21 -3.87 5.53
N ARG A 229 -13.22 -4.45 6.23
CA ARG A 229 -13.29 -4.88 7.64
C ARG A 229 -11.88 -5.00 8.22
N TRP A 230 -11.81 -5.21 9.53
CA TRP A 230 -10.57 -5.55 10.25
C TRP A 230 -10.78 -6.84 11.08
N LEU A 231 -9.70 -7.41 11.58
CA LEU A 231 -9.67 -8.65 12.35
C LEU A 231 -8.76 -8.49 13.57
N GLY A 232 -9.36 -8.61 14.75
CA GLY A 232 -8.74 -8.49 16.08
C GLY A 232 -9.81 -8.69 17.16
N ASP A 233 -9.44 -8.75 18.43
CA ASP A 233 -10.35 -9.06 19.53
C ASP A 233 -11.47 -7.99 19.63
N GLY A 234 -12.72 -8.46 19.64
CA GLY A 234 -13.92 -7.60 19.61
C GLY A 234 -14.34 -7.04 18.24
N GLY A 235 -13.62 -7.32 17.15
CA GLY A 235 -13.87 -6.74 15.81
C GLY A 235 -14.45 -7.71 14.76
N MET A 236 -15.72 -8.07 14.86
CA MET A 236 -16.50 -8.51 13.69
C MET A 236 -17.54 -7.43 13.34
N SER A 237 -17.14 -6.40 12.60
CA SER A 237 -18.08 -5.43 12.03
C SER A 237 -17.68 -5.03 10.62
#